data_AF-A0A399PDD2-F1
#
_entry.id   AF-A0A399PDD2-F1
#
_cell.length_a   1.000
_cell.length_b   1.000
_cell.length_c   1.000
_cell.angle_alpha   90.00
_cell.angle_beta   90.00
_cell.angle_gamma   90.00
#
_symmetry.space_group_name_H-M   'P 1'
#
loop_
_entity.id
_entity.type
_entity.pdbx_description
1 polymer ?
#
loop_
_entity_poly.entity_id
_entity_poly.type
_entity_poly.pdbx_seq_one_letter_code
_entity_poly.pdbx_strand_id
1 'polypeptide(L)'
;DPAEAYSRRGEAAVARAADAFAALLGDDVAADGPLVTAASGSAVLGTVESAPVRGLVGYMLTHSDDTLAETLARLVAIETGAGSATADIQRGTPAALAGLDLPTDGIVLVDGSGLSDANRVPAALLTRLMVRIAEHRGDLAIVDAGLAVAGRTGTLAEGGRFTGEADAAAGRIRGKTGTLERMHGLTGIADAEDGTEVAFTIWAEDVEPSVPAESARAEIDALATGLHRCGGALGG
;
A
#
# COMPACT_ATOMS: atom_id res chain seq x y z
N ASP A 1 -16.02 14.75 -2.25
CA ASP A 1 -16.19 14.62 -3.71
C ASP A 1 -15.47 13.34 -4.14
N PRO A 2 -16.04 12.44 -4.98
CA PRO A 2 -15.29 11.26 -5.47
C PRO A 2 -14.02 11.61 -6.26
N ALA A 3 -13.85 12.87 -6.69
CA ALA A 3 -12.61 13.38 -7.28
C ALA A 3 -11.54 13.78 -6.25
N GLU A 4 -11.87 13.83 -4.96
CA GLU A 4 -10.89 14.07 -3.90
C GLU A 4 -10.22 12.75 -3.50
N ALA A 5 -8.90 12.69 -3.64
CA ALA A 5 -8.07 11.54 -3.27
C ALA A 5 -8.24 11.13 -1.79
N TYR A 6 -8.58 12.08 -0.93
CA TYR A 6 -8.86 11.85 0.49
C TYR A 6 -10.33 12.16 0.78
N SER A 7 -11.19 11.16 0.66
CA SER A 7 -12.62 11.30 0.95
C SER A 7 -13.09 10.25 1.97
N ARG A 8 -14.10 10.60 2.77
CA ARG A 8 -14.72 9.65 3.68
C ARG A 8 -15.42 8.54 2.90
N ARG A 9 -15.22 7.30 3.33
CA ARG A 9 -15.98 6.15 2.82
C ARG A 9 -17.47 6.38 3.01
N GLY A 10 -18.23 6.41 1.90
CA GLY A 10 -19.68 6.55 1.96
C GLY A 10 -20.40 5.20 2.05
N GLU A 11 -21.54 5.15 2.72
CA GLU A 11 -22.27 3.91 3.04
C GLU A 11 -23.05 3.28 1.86
N ALA A 12 -23.29 4.06 0.80
CA ALA A 12 -24.12 3.66 -0.33
C ALA A 12 -23.32 3.41 -1.63
N ALA A 13 -22.16 2.75 -1.54
CA ALA A 13 -21.26 2.57 -2.69
C ALA A 13 -21.94 1.86 -3.88
N VAL A 14 -22.73 0.81 -3.62
CA VAL A 14 -23.47 0.08 -4.66
C VAL A 14 -24.53 0.95 -5.31
N ALA A 15 -25.29 1.71 -4.52
CA ALA A 15 -26.31 2.62 -5.04
C ALA A 15 -25.69 3.72 -5.90
N ARG A 16 -24.60 4.36 -5.43
CA ARG A 16 -23.89 5.38 -6.21
C ARG A 16 -23.35 4.85 -7.54
N ALA A 17 -22.83 3.63 -7.55
CA ALA A 17 -22.36 3.00 -8.79
C ALA A 17 -23.53 2.75 -9.77
N ALA A 18 -24.68 2.31 -9.26
CA ALA A 18 -25.88 2.10 -10.05
C ALA A 18 -26.45 3.42 -10.62
N ASP A 19 -26.52 4.46 -9.80
CA ASP A 19 -26.98 5.80 -10.23
C ASP A 19 -26.05 6.37 -11.31
N ALA A 20 -24.74 6.22 -11.14
CA ALA A 20 -23.75 6.65 -12.13
C ALA A 20 -23.87 5.85 -13.43
N PHE A 21 -24.11 4.53 -13.36
CA PHE A 21 -24.33 3.70 -14.53
C PHE A 21 -25.62 4.06 -15.26
N ALA A 22 -26.72 4.27 -14.53
CA ALA A 22 -28.01 4.68 -15.09
C ALA A 22 -27.90 6.00 -15.85
N ALA A 23 -27.16 6.97 -15.31
CA ALA A 23 -26.91 8.25 -15.99
C ALA A 23 -26.13 8.13 -17.31
N LEU A 24 -25.40 7.01 -17.52
CA LEU A 24 -24.63 6.76 -18.75
C LEU A 24 -25.41 6.00 -19.82
N LEU A 25 -26.60 5.48 -19.53
CA LEU A 25 -27.39 4.68 -20.49
C LEU A 25 -28.08 5.54 -21.58
N GLY A 26 -28.13 6.86 -21.38
CA GLY A 26 -28.77 7.81 -22.31
C GLY A 26 -30.29 7.83 -22.21
N ASP A 27 -30.92 8.74 -22.97
CA ASP A 27 -32.36 9.04 -22.86
C ASP A 27 -33.28 7.91 -23.37
N ASP A 28 -32.74 6.97 -24.15
CA ASP A 28 -33.51 5.86 -24.74
C ASP A 28 -33.72 4.69 -23.76
N VAL A 29 -33.07 4.70 -22.59
CA VAL A 29 -33.14 3.62 -21.60
C VAL A 29 -33.61 4.18 -20.25
N ALA A 30 -34.84 3.85 -19.88
CA ALA A 30 -35.36 4.17 -18.55
C ALA A 30 -34.81 3.19 -17.50
N ALA A 31 -34.09 3.72 -16.50
CA ALA A 31 -33.58 2.99 -15.34
C ALA A 31 -34.17 3.55 -14.04
N ASP A 32 -35.50 3.49 -13.93
CA ASP A 32 -36.32 4.06 -12.84
C ASP A 32 -36.80 3.01 -11.81
N GLY A 33 -36.44 1.74 -12.01
CA GLY A 33 -36.74 0.63 -11.10
C GLY A 33 -35.80 0.53 -9.88
N PRO A 34 -36.20 -0.22 -8.83
CA PRO A 34 -35.33 -0.45 -7.69
C PRO A 34 -34.12 -1.30 -8.06
N LEU A 35 -33.05 -1.17 -7.28
CA LEU A 35 -31.92 -2.11 -7.33
C LEU A 35 -32.37 -3.52 -6.97
N VAL A 36 -32.09 -4.47 -7.86
CA VAL A 36 -32.40 -5.89 -7.68
C VAL A 36 -31.16 -6.74 -7.89
N THR A 37 -31.12 -7.90 -7.24
CA THR A 37 -30.13 -8.92 -7.58
C THR A 37 -30.57 -9.61 -8.88
N ALA A 38 -29.67 -9.68 -9.86
CA ALA A 38 -29.95 -10.38 -11.11
C ALA A 38 -30.21 -11.87 -10.87
N ALA A 39 -31.21 -12.42 -11.55
CA ALA A 39 -31.54 -13.84 -11.45
C ALA A 39 -30.42 -14.69 -12.07
N SER A 40 -30.25 -15.91 -11.56
CA SER A 40 -29.34 -16.87 -12.18
C SER A 40 -29.76 -17.14 -13.62
N GLY A 41 -28.80 -17.10 -14.56
CA GLY A 41 -29.06 -17.28 -15.99
C GLY A 41 -29.52 -16.03 -16.74
N SER A 42 -29.57 -14.86 -16.11
CA SER A 42 -29.78 -13.59 -16.81
C SER A 42 -28.76 -13.39 -17.93
N ALA A 43 -29.22 -12.88 -19.08
CA ALA A 43 -28.35 -12.58 -20.21
C ALA A 43 -27.36 -11.46 -19.85
N VAL A 44 -26.08 -11.70 -20.12
CA VAL A 44 -25.02 -10.69 -19.93
C VAL A 44 -25.03 -9.75 -21.14
N LEU A 45 -25.27 -8.46 -20.88
CA LEU A 45 -25.33 -7.43 -21.92
C LEU A 45 -23.97 -6.77 -22.18
N GLY A 46 -23.05 -6.84 -21.22
CA GLY A 46 -21.71 -6.29 -21.34
C GLY A 46 -20.83 -6.66 -20.15
N THR A 47 -19.52 -6.61 -20.38
CA THR A 47 -18.50 -6.90 -19.37
C THR A 47 -17.43 -5.82 -19.41
N VAL A 48 -16.91 -5.45 -18.24
CA VAL A 48 -15.76 -4.54 -18.11
C VAL A 48 -14.70 -5.28 -17.31
N GLU A 49 -13.47 -5.24 -17.81
CA GLU A 49 -12.31 -5.78 -17.12
C GLU A 49 -11.51 -4.63 -16.50
N SER A 50 -11.01 -4.83 -15.29
CA SER A 50 -10.12 -3.86 -14.63
C SER A 50 -8.74 -3.85 -15.28
N ALA A 51 -7.88 -2.93 -14.84
CA ALA A 51 -6.44 -3.12 -15.00
C ALA A 51 -6.02 -4.47 -14.38
N PRO A 52 -4.98 -5.14 -14.92
CA PRO A 52 -4.48 -6.37 -14.33
C PRO A 52 -3.93 -6.09 -12.92
N VAL A 53 -3.93 -7.11 -12.05
CA VAL A 53 -3.46 -7.01 -10.64
C VAL A 53 -2.11 -6.31 -10.53
N ARG A 54 -1.23 -6.54 -11.51
CA ARG A 54 0.05 -5.84 -11.61
C ARG A 54 -0.04 -4.31 -11.58
N GLY A 55 -0.95 -3.75 -12.37
CA GLY A 55 -1.15 -2.30 -12.43
C GLY A 55 -1.81 -1.79 -11.16
N LEU A 56 -2.72 -2.58 -10.58
CA LEU A 56 -3.39 -2.24 -9.32
C LEU A 56 -2.40 -2.18 -8.14
N VAL A 57 -1.51 -3.17 -8.02
CA VAL A 57 -0.45 -3.19 -6.99
C VAL A 57 0.49 -2.01 -7.15
N GLY A 58 0.97 -1.75 -8.38
CA GLY A 58 1.84 -0.60 -8.64
C GLY A 58 1.19 0.74 -8.28
N TYR A 59 -0.06 0.95 -8.70
CA TYR A 59 -0.81 2.15 -8.36
C TYR A 59 -1.00 2.30 -6.85
N MET A 60 -1.43 1.22 -6.17
CA MET A 60 -1.64 1.19 -4.73
C MET A 60 -0.38 1.53 -3.94
N LEU A 61 0.76 0.93 -4.30
CA LEU A 61 2.02 1.16 -3.59
C LEU A 61 2.54 2.59 -3.77
N THR A 62 2.49 3.11 -5.00
CA THR A 62 2.97 4.47 -5.32
C THR A 62 2.13 5.55 -4.64
N HIS A 63 0.79 5.41 -4.67
CA HIS A 63 -0.14 6.45 -4.19
C HIS A 63 -0.67 6.19 -2.77
N SER A 64 -0.38 5.03 -2.18
CA SER A 64 -0.94 4.61 -0.90
C SER A 64 -2.47 4.57 -0.89
N ASP A 65 -3.08 4.02 -1.93
CA ASP A 65 -4.55 3.95 -2.04
C ASP A 65 -5.14 2.91 -1.08
N ASP A 66 -5.81 3.39 -0.03
CA ASP A 66 -6.37 2.55 1.03
C ASP A 66 -7.51 1.64 0.54
N THR A 67 -8.32 2.11 -0.41
CA THR A 67 -9.46 1.34 -0.92
C THR A 67 -8.96 0.17 -1.76
N LEU A 68 -7.93 0.41 -2.56
CA LEU A 68 -7.28 -0.61 -3.37
C LEU A 68 -6.50 -1.59 -2.49
N ALA A 69 -5.83 -1.12 -1.44
CA ALA A 69 -5.15 -1.98 -0.48
C ALA A 69 -6.13 -2.95 0.23
N GLU A 70 -7.25 -2.45 0.75
CA GLU A 70 -8.30 -3.27 1.36
C GLU A 70 -8.91 -4.28 0.37
N THR A 71 -9.15 -3.84 -0.88
CA THR A 71 -9.69 -4.71 -1.93
C THR A 71 -8.71 -5.82 -2.29
N LEU A 72 -7.44 -5.50 -2.51
CA LEU A 72 -6.39 -6.46 -2.83
C LEU A 72 -6.16 -7.45 -1.67
N ALA A 73 -6.17 -6.98 -0.41
CA ALA A 73 -6.03 -7.85 0.75
C ALA A 73 -7.21 -8.83 0.88
N ARG A 74 -8.44 -8.39 0.60
CA ARG A 74 -9.61 -9.29 0.57
C ARG A 74 -9.54 -10.28 -0.60
N LEU A 75 -9.01 -9.88 -1.76
CA LEU A 75 -8.75 -10.81 -2.86
C LEU A 75 -7.73 -11.87 -2.46
N VAL A 76 -6.66 -11.49 -1.76
CA VAL A 76 -5.70 -12.46 -1.18
C VAL A 76 -6.41 -13.42 -0.22
N ALA A 77 -7.30 -12.95 0.65
CA ALA A 77 -8.08 -13.81 1.53
C ALA A 77 -8.97 -14.80 0.77
N ILE A 78 -9.55 -14.40 -0.37
CA ILE A 78 -10.34 -15.28 -1.24
C ILE A 78 -9.44 -16.35 -1.87
N GLU A 79 -8.34 -15.95 -2.50
CA GLU A 79 -7.45 -16.85 -3.24
C GLU A 79 -6.71 -17.84 -2.33
N THR A 80 -6.48 -17.46 -1.08
CA THR A 80 -5.90 -18.35 -0.06
C THR A 80 -6.94 -19.25 0.62
N GLY A 81 -8.23 -19.12 0.28
CA GLY A 81 -9.31 -19.89 0.89
C GLY A 81 -9.67 -19.46 2.30
N ALA A 82 -9.23 -18.29 2.76
CA ALA A 82 -9.59 -17.74 4.05
C ALA A 82 -11.04 -17.22 4.08
N GLY A 83 -11.55 -16.70 2.96
CA GLY A 83 -12.89 -16.14 2.86
C GLY A 83 -12.87 -14.75 2.23
N SER A 84 -13.99 -14.06 2.26
CA SER A 84 -14.16 -12.77 1.57
C SER A 84 -14.45 -11.59 2.51
N ALA A 85 -14.54 -11.82 3.81
CA ALA A 85 -14.76 -10.76 4.78
C ALA A 85 -13.44 -10.02 5.10
N THR A 86 -13.51 -8.76 5.54
CA THR A 86 -12.33 -8.01 6.00
C THR A 86 -11.59 -8.76 7.11
N ALA A 87 -12.31 -9.41 8.04
CA ALA A 87 -11.71 -10.21 9.10
C ALA A 87 -10.90 -11.43 8.60
N ASP A 88 -11.11 -11.87 7.36
CA ASP A 88 -10.36 -12.99 6.78
C ASP A 88 -8.95 -12.56 6.31
N ILE A 89 -8.66 -11.26 6.21
CA ILE A 89 -7.32 -10.73 5.88
C ILE A 89 -6.25 -11.25 6.85
N GLN A 90 -6.57 -11.30 8.15
CA GLN A 90 -5.66 -11.81 9.18
C GLN A 90 -5.17 -13.24 8.89
N ARG A 91 -6.02 -14.08 8.27
CA ARG A 91 -5.67 -15.46 7.91
C ARG A 91 -5.07 -15.54 6.51
N GLY A 92 -5.60 -14.77 5.57
CA GLY A 92 -5.18 -14.79 4.17
C GLY A 92 -3.75 -14.28 3.97
N THR A 93 -3.39 -13.17 4.61
CA THR A 93 -2.08 -12.55 4.39
C THR A 93 -0.92 -13.44 4.84
N PRO A 94 -0.89 -14.03 6.07
CA PRO A 94 0.18 -14.96 6.44
C PRO A 94 0.23 -16.20 5.55
N ALA A 95 -0.92 -16.72 5.10
CA ALA A 95 -0.98 -17.85 4.19
C ALA A 95 -0.32 -17.54 2.83
N ALA A 96 -0.55 -16.33 2.29
CA ALA A 96 0.10 -15.87 1.07
C ALA A 96 1.62 -15.68 1.21
N LEU A 97 2.11 -15.37 2.43
CA LEU A 97 3.54 -15.19 2.71
C LEU A 97 4.30 -16.51 2.95
N ALA A 98 3.62 -17.64 3.10
CA ALA A 98 4.23 -18.92 3.47
C ALA A 98 5.36 -19.38 2.52
N GLY A 99 5.30 -19.01 1.23
CA GLY A 99 6.32 -19.35 0.23
C GLY A 99 7.59 -18.47 0.27
N LEU A 100 7.66 -17.47 1.15
CA LEU A 100 8.77 -16.49 1.21
C LEU A 100 9.74 -16.72 2.38
N ASP A 101 9.54 -17.79 3.16
CA ASP A 101 10.35 -18.12 4.35
C ASP A 101 10.37 -16.98 5.38
N LEU A 102 9.24 -16.28 5.56
CA LEU A 102 9.09 -15.16 6.49
C LEU A 102 8.45 -15.63 7.81
N PRO A 103 8.98 -15.23 8.98
CA PRO A 103 8.35 -15.52 10.26
C PRO A 103 7.13 -14.60 10.42
N THR A 104 5.93 -15.15 10.26
CA THR A 104 4.67 -14.39 10.34
C THR A 104 4.09 -14.31 11.76
N ASP A 105 4.82 -14.82 12.76
CA ASP A 105 4.44 -14.72 14.16
C ASP A 105 4.34 -13.24 14.59
N GLY A 106 3.29 -12.91 15.34
CA GLY A 106 3.06 -11.55 15.81
C GLY A 106 2.39 -10.60 14.81
N ILE A 107 2.03 -11.07 13.61
CA ILE A 107 1.17 -10.31 12.70
C ILE A 107 -0.26 -10.22 13.29
N VAL A 108 -0.78 -9.00 13.38
CA VAL A 108 -2.19 -8.68 13.60
C VAL A 108 -2.64 -7.71 12.51
N LEU A 109 -3.62 -8.10 11.72
CA LEU A 109 -4.19 -7.33 10.61
C LEU A 109 -5.70 -7.25 10.81
N VAL A 110 -6.19 -6.04 11.03
CA VAL A 110 -7.60 -5.69 11.11
C VAL A 110 -8.12 -5.25 9.74
N ASP A 111 -7.26 -4.62 8.94
CA ASP A 111 -7.54 -4.20 7.57
C ASP A 111 -6.34 -4.43 6.65
N GLY A 112 -6.54 -4.19 5.35
CA GLY A 112 -5.50 -4.29 4.33
C GLY A 112 -4.72 -3.00 4.08
N SER A 113 -5.24 -1.84 4.50
CA SER A 113 -4.65 -0.53 4.20
C SER A 113 -3.64 -0.04 5.24
N GLY A 114 -3.73 -0.51 6.49
CA GLY A 114 -2.94 0.00 7.59
C GLY A 114 -3.59 1.17 8.34
N LEU A 115 -4.84 1.53 8.02
CA LEU A 115 -5.56 2.63 8.69
C LEU A 115 -5.94 2.29 10.13
N SER A 116 -6.21 1.02 10.43
CA SER A 116 -6.50 0.57 11.77
C SER A 116 -5.26 0.69 12.65
N ASP A 117 -5.40 1.44 13.74
CA ASP A 117 -4.44 1.56 14.84
C ASP A 117 -4.24 0.26 15.63
N ALA A 118 -5.05 -0.77 15.36
CA ALA A 118 -4.94 -2.10 15.94
C ALA A 118 -4.08 -3.06 15.11
N ASN A 119 -3.66 -2.67 13.90
CA ASN A 119 -2.69 -3.43 13.12
C ASN A 119 -1.34 -3.52 13.84
N ARG A 120 -0.72 -4.70 13.86
CA ARG A 120 0.64 -4.93 14.39
C ARG A 120 1.42 -5.77 13.39
N VAL A 121 2.56 -5.25 12.93
CA VAL A 121 3.49 -6.00 12.08
C VAL A 121 4.90 -5.80 12.63
N PRO A 122 5.65 -6.87 12.95
CA PRO A 122 7.03 -6.73 13.40
C PRO A 122 7.88 -6.02 12.35
N ALA A 123 8.64 -4.99 12.74
CA ALA A 123 9.55 -4.27 11.82
C ALA A 123 10.54 -5.23 11.13
N ALA A 124 11.05 -6.21 11.87
CA ALA A 124 11.95 -7.23 11.34
C ALA A 124 11.31 -8.08 10.23
N LEU A 125 9.99 -8.30 10.26
CA LEU A 125 9.29 -9.00 9.19
C LEU A 125 9.27 -8.16 7.91
N LEU A 126 8.91 -6.88 8.01
CA LEU A 126 8.90 -5.97 6.86
C LEU A 126 10.30 -5.79 6.26
N THR A 127 11.34 -5.68 7.09
CA THR A 127 12.73 -5.63 6.60
C THR A 127 13.10 -6.91 5.84
N ARG A 128 12.74 -8.09 6.35
CA ARG A 128 12.97 -9.37 5.64
C ARG A 128 12.15 -9.48 4.36
N LEU A 129 10.91 -8.97 4.35
CA LEU A 129 10.10 -8.91 3.15
C LEU A 129 10.76 -8.00 2.10
N MET A 130 11.30 -6.85 2.49
CA MET A 130 12.05 -5.97 1.58
C MET A 130 13.30 -6.65 1.01
N VAL A 131 13.99 -7.51 1.77
CA VAL A 131 15.06 -8.36 1.22
C VAL A 131 14.53 -9.28 0.13
N ARG A 132 13.39 -9.96 0.34
CA ARG A 132 12.78 -10.84 -0.68
C ARG A 132 12.30 -10.07 -1.91
N ILE A 133 11.83 -8.85 -1.71
CA ILE A 133 11.47 -7.92 -2.79
C ILE A 133 12.71 -7.53 -3.59
N ALA A 134 13.81 -7.12 -2.95
CA ALA A 134 15.06 -6.78 -3.62
C ALA A 134 15.66 -7.96 -4.39
N GLU A 135 15.57 -9.17 -3.85
CA GLU A 135 15.99 -10.43 -4.51
C GLU A 135 15.07 -10.82 -5.69
N HIS A 136 13.97 -10.10 -5.93
CA HIS A 136 12.93 -10.44 -6.91
C HIS A 136 12.45 -11.90 -6.78
N ARG A 137 12.33 -12.40 -5.54
CA ARG A 137 11.89 -13.78 -5.28
C ARG A 137 10.43 -13.98 -5.72
N GLY A 138 10.19 -14.90 -6.65
CA GLY A 138 8.84 -15.15 -7.19
C GLY A 138 8.35 -13.98 -8.05
N ASP A 139 7.11 -13.55 -7.84
CA ASP A 139 6.53 -12.42 -8.57
C ASP A 139 6.80 -11.05 -7.91
N LEU A 140 7.68 -10.97 -6.91
CA LEU A 140 7.93 -9.76 -6.11
C LEU A 140 8.66 -8.63 -6.85
N ALA A 141 9.23 -8.89 -8.05
CA ALA A 141 9.78 -7.84 -8.90
C ALA A 141 8.77 -6.71 -9.19
N ILE A 142 7.48 -7.06 -9.18
CA ILE A 142 6.44 -6.07 -9.38
C ILE A 142 6.21 -5.15 -8.18
N VAL A 143 6.37 -5.69 -6.98
CA VAL A 143 6.24 -4.91 -5.76
C VAL A 143 7.36 -3.88 -5.75
N ASP A 144 8.57 -4.31 -6.08
CA ASP A 144 9.73 -3.45 -6.20
C ASP A 144 9.50 -2.29 -7.18
N ALA A 145 9.01 -2.60 -8.38
CA ALA A 145 8.69 -1.62 -9.42
C ALA A 145 7.55 -0.65 -9.05
N GLY A 146 6.69 -1.03 -8.09
CA GLY A 146 5.56 -0.22 -7.63
C GLY A 146 5.88 0.69 -6.44
N LEU A 147 7.03 0.53 -5.78
CA LEU A 147 7.42 1.36 -4.64
C LEU A 147 7.66 2.81 -5.08
N ALA A 148 7.29 3.75 -4.20
CA ALA A 148 7.58 5.17 -4.42
C ALA A 148 9.09 5.40 -4.39
N VAL A 149 9.59 6.35 -5.17
CA VAL A 149 11.01 6.69 -5.29
C VAL A 149 11.28 8.02 -4.60
N ALA A 150 12.26 8.04 -3.71
CA ALA A 150 12.70 9.18 -2.91
C ALA A 150 12.82 10.46 -3.75
N GLY A 151 12.03 11.48 -3.42
CA GLY A 151 12.04 12.79 -4.08
C GLY A 151 11.54 12.80 -5.53
N ARG A 152 10.99 11.70 -6.05
CA ARG A 152 10.66 11.55 -7.49
C ARG A 152 9.22 11.13 -7.76
N THR A 153 8.70 10.13 -7.06
CA THR A 153 7.38 9.57 -7.35
C THR A 153 6.58 9.30 -6.08
N GLY A 154 5.25 9.33 -6.23
CA GLY A 154 4.30 8.95 -5.19
C GLY A 154 4.49 9.70 -3.87
N THR A 155 4.17 9.02 -2.77
CA THR A 155 4.24 9.60 -1.41
C THR A 155 5.65 10.03 -0.96
N LEU A 156 6.72 9.62 -1.64
CA LEU A 156 8.08 10.10 -1.36
C LEU A 156 8.49 11.35 -2.17
N ALA A 157 7.61 11.88 -3.03
CA ALA A 157 7.79 13.17 -3.71
C ALA A 157 6.98 14.31 -3.07
N GLU A 158 6.07 13.98 -2.15
CA GLU A 158 5.18 14.93 -1.50
C GLU A 158 5.86 15.66 -0.34
N GLY A 159 5.33 16.81 0.09
CA GLY A 159 5.69 17.42 1.38
C GLY A 159 7.18 17.75 1.59
N GLY A 160 7.97 17.88 0.52
CA GLY A 160 9.42 18.17 0.62
C GLY A 160 10.28 16.98 1.05
N ARG A 161 9.78 15.74 0.92
CA ARG A 161 10.54 14.51 1.19
C ARG A 161 11.82 14.45 0.36
N PHE A 162 12.91 13.99 0.97
CA PHE A 162 14.25 13.90 0.37
C PHE A 162 14.73 15.20 -0.30
N THR A 163 14.55 16.33 0.38
CA THR A 163 15.16 17.62 0.01
C THR A 163 16.21 18.04 1.05
N GLY A 164 16.96 19.11 0.78
CA GLY A 164 18.00 19.59 1.70
C GLY A 164 19.11 18.56 1.90
N GLU A 165 19.46 18.24 3.14
CA GLU A 165 20.50 17.25 3.43
C GLU A 165 20.15 15.83 2.97
N ALA A 166 18.85 15.51 2.88
CA ALA A 166 18.36 14.21 2.42
C ALA A 166 18.32 14.08 0.88
N ASP A 167 18.59 15.15 0.13
CA ASP A 167 18.65 15.13 -1.35
C ASP A 167 19.72 14.17 -1.87
N ALA A 168 20.76 13.89 -1.06
CA ALA A 168 21.78 12.88 -1.39
C ALA A 168 21.17 11.49 -1.70
N ALA A 169 20.03 11.15 -1.11
CA ALA A 169 19.34 9.88 -1.35
C ALA A 169 18.19 9.99 -2.37
N ALA A 170 17.95 11.17 -2.97
CA ALA A 170 16.88 11.34 -3.95
C ALA A 170 17.12 10.46 -5.20
N GLY A 171 16.13 9.65 -5.55
CA GLY A 171 16.25 8.66 -6.63
C GLY A 171 17.05 7.40 -6.26
N ARG A 172 17.53 7.27 -5.02
CA ARG A 172 18.35 6.13 -4.55
C ARG A 172 17.66 5.24 -3.53
N ILE A 173 16.49 5.66 -3.07
CA ILE A 173 15.66 4.90 -2.14
C ILE A 173 14.31 4.68 -2.78
N ARG A 174 13.84 3.43 -2.72
CA ARG A 174 12.48 3.04 -3.08
C ARG A 174 11.80 2.42 -1.87
N GLY A 175 10.56 2.82 -1.60
CA GLY A 175 9.89 2.38 -0.39
C GLY A 175 8.41 2.71 -0.32
N LYS A 176 7.80 2.26 0.77
CA LYS A 176 6.41 2.55 1.14
C LYS A 176 6.38 3.34 2.44
N THR A 177 5.63 4.44 2.41
CA THR A 177 5.37 5.30 3.57
C THR A 177 4.21 4.78 4.42
N GLY A 178 4.22 5.13 5.69
CA GLY A 178 3.06 5.08 6.59
C GLY A 178 2.94 6.40 7.35
N THR A 179 1.72 6.92 7.49
CA THR A 179 1.46 8.08 8.37
C THR A 179 0.07 7.97 8.96
N LEU A 180 0.04 7.85 10.29
CA LEU A 180 -1.13 8.00 11.15
C LEU A 180 -0.87 9.17 12.11
N GLU A 181 -1.86 9.53 12.93
CA GLU A 181 -1.78 10.68 13.84
C GLU A 181 -0.57 10.63 14.80
N ARG A 182 -0.22 9.43 15.28
CA ARG A 182 0.86 9.21 16.26
C ARG A 182 1.97 8.29 15.75
N MET A 183 1.93 7.91 14.49
CA MET A 183 2.88 6.96 13.91
C MET A 183 3.30 7.39 12.51
N HIS A 184 4.60 7.40 12.27
CA HIS A 184 5.19 7.65 10.96
C HIS A 184 6.16 6.51 10.62
N GLY A 185 6.17 6.08 9.36
CA GLY A 185 7.01 4.97 8.95
C GLY A 185 7.52 5.08 7.53
N LEU A 186 8.66 4.45 7.29
CA LEU A 186 9.20 4.19 5.97
C LEU A 186 9.85 2.80 5.97
N THR A 187 9.43 1.95 5.06
CA THR A 187 10.12 0.69 4.76
C THR A 187 10.50 0.65 3.30
N GLY A 188 11.69 0.15 2.99
CA GLY A 188 12.19 0.21 1.63
C GLY A 188 13.55 -0.42 1.44
N ILE A 189 14.13 -0.12 0.29
CA ILE A 189 15.45 -0.54 -0.16
C ILE A 189 16.23 0.72 -0.55
N ALA A 190 17.44 0.85 -0.02
CA ALA A 190 18.37 1.91 -0.36
C ALA A 190 19.53 1.37 -1.20
N ASP A 191 19.76 1.96 -2.36
CA ASP A 191 20.93 1.69 -3.20
C ASP A 191 22.09 2.49 -2.62
N ALA A 192 22.95 1.88 -1.80
CA ALA A 192 23.99 2.59 -1.05
C ALA A 192 25.16 3.07 -1.94
N GLU A 193 25.92 4.05 -1.45
CA GLU A 193 27.07 4.63 -2.17
C GLU A 193 28.20 3.62 -2.41
N ASP A 194 28.32 2.60 -1.55
CA ASP A 194 29.29 1.51 -1.69
C ASP A 194 28.85 0.42 -2.70
N GLY A 195 27.68 0.58 -3.31
CA GLY A 195 27.10 -0.35 -4.28
C GLY A 195 26.30 -1.49 -3.66
N THR A 196 26.14 -1.54 -2.34
CA THR A 196 25.26 -2.51 -1.68
C THR A 196 23.80 -2.05 -1.70
N GLU A 197 22.86 -3.00 -1.63
CA GLU A 197 21.45 -2.69 -1.36
C GLU A 197 21.13 -2.95 0.11
N VAL A 198 20.51 -1.97 0.77
CA VAL A 198 20.14 -2.05 2.18
C VAL A 198 18.62 -2.03 2.32
N ALA A 199 18.04 -3.17 2.70
CA ALA A 199 16.64 -3.26 3.08
C ALA A 199 16.43 -2.71 4.51
N PHE A 200 15.38 -1.93 4.73
CA PHE A 200 15.13 -1.32 6.03
C PHE A 200 13.65 -1.12 6.35
N THR A 201 13.39 -0.91 7.64
CA THR A 201 12.11 -0.47 8.19
C THR A 201 12.39 0.49 9.34
N ILE A 202 11.87 1.71 9.24
CA ILE A 202 11.98 2.75 10.27
C ILE A 202 10.57 3.12 10.71
N TRP A 203 10.34 3.11 12.02
CA TRP A 203 9.10 3.57 12.66
C TRP A 203 9.42 4.66 13.67
N ALA A 204 8.58 5.68 13.69
CA ALA A 204 8.43 6.60 14.80
C ALA A 204 7.01 6.41 15.34
N GLU A 205 6.90 5.76 16.50
CA GLU A 205 5.62 5.57 17.22
C GLU A 205 5.53 6.54 18.39
N ASP A 206 4.32 6.71 18.93
CA ASP A 206 4.02 7.62 20.05
C ASP A 206 4.48 9.07 19.81
N VAL A 207 4.48 9.50 18.54
CA VAL A 207 4.73 10.89 18.19
C VAL A 207 3.56 11.74 18.69
N GLU A 208 3.88 12.79 19.44
CA GLU A 208 2.87 13.71 19.96
C GLU A 208 2.09 14.37 18.81
N PRO A 209 0.74 14.41 18.84
CA PRO A 209 -0.06 14.98 17.74
C PRO A 209 0.23 16.45 17.43
N SER A 210 0.89 17.16 18.36
CA SER A 210 1.33 18.55 18.16
C SER A 210 2.58 18.66 17.29
N VAL A 211 3.32 17.58 17.05
CA VAL A 211 4.47 17.53 16.15
C VAL A 211 3.96 17.48 14.71
N PRO A 212 4.38 18.41 13.83
CA PRO A 212 4.03 18.35 12.43
C PRO A 212 4.52 17.05 11.79
N ALA A 213 3.67 16.40 10.99
CA ALA A 213 4.02 15.13 10.33
C ALA A 213 5.28 15.27 9.46
N GLU A 214 5.49 16.43 8.84
CA GLU A 214 6.67 16.76 8.04
C GLU A 214 7.96 16.68 8.85
N SER A 215 7.94 17.04 10.13
CA SER A 215 9.12 16.97 11.00
C SER A 215 9.52 15.51 11.28
N ALA A 216 8.56 14.66 11.66
CA ALA A 216 8.84 13.24 11.86
C ALA A 216 9.29 12.55 10.56
N ARG A 217 8.67 12.89 9.42
CA ARG A 217 9.06 12.40 8.10
C ARG A 217 10.48 12.83 7.71
N ALA A 218 10.88 14.07 8.00
CA ALA A 218 12.22 14.57 7.70
C ALA A 218 13.30 13.81 8.48
N GLU A 219 13.07 13.49 9.75
CA GLU A 219 14.00 12.67 10.56
C GLU A 219 14.11 11.24 10.01
N ILE A 220 12.99 10.65 9.59
CA ILE A 220 12.97 9.34 8.93
C ILE A 220 13.76 9.38 7.62
N ASP A 221 13.60 10.43 6.81
CA ASP A 221 14.35 10.62 5.57
C ASP A 221 15.85 10.82 5.82
N ALA A 222 16.22 11.55 6.86
CA ALA A 222 17.61 11.73 7.26
C ALA A 222 18.25 10.40 7.68
N LEU A 223 17.54 9.58 8.48
CA LEU A 223 18.01 8.25 8.85
C LEU A 223 18.15 7.34 7.64
N ALA A 224 17.16 7.31 6.75
CA ALA A 224 17.21 6.54 5.51
C ALA A 224 18.36 7.01 4.58
N THR A 225 18.63 8.31 4.53
CA THR A 225 19.78 8.89 3.81
C THR A 225 21.11 8.44 4.44
N GLY A 226 21.16 8.32 5.77
CA GLY A 226 22.30 7.71 6.46
C GLY A 226 22.56 6.26 6.00
N LEU A 227 21.50 5.46 5.82
CA LEU A 227 21.63 4.10 5.28
C LEU A 227 22.22 4.09 3.86
N HIS A 228 21.76 5.01 3.00
CA HIS A 228 22.31 5.19 1.67
C HIS A 228 23.82 5.55 1.70
N ARG A 229 24.23 6.47 2.58
CA ARG A 229 25.63 6.91 2.70
C ARG A 229 26.55 5.81 3.26
N CYS A 230 26.07 5.06 4.25
CA CYS A 230 26.92 4.12 5.00
C CYS A 230 26.98 2.73 4.37
N GLY A 231 25.93 2.28 3.69
CA GLY A 231 25.89 0.96 3.03
C GLY A 231 26.21 -0.23 3.94
N GLY A 232 26.96 -1.19 3.41
CA GLY A 232 27.33 -2.44 4.08
C GLY A 232 28.25 -2.26 5.29
N ALA A 233 28.85 -1.08 5.46
CA ALA A 233 29.68 -0.77 6.63
C ALA A 233 28.87 -0.61 7.94
N LEU A 234 27.53 -0.60 7.87
CA LEU A 234 26.65 -0.58 9.05
C LEU A 234 26.71 -1.85 9.91
N GLY A 235 27.31 -2.94 9.41
CA GLY A 235 27.46 -4.21 10.13
C GLY A 235 28.87 -4.50 10.65
N GLY A 236 29.81 -3.56 10.55
CA GLY A 236 31.22 -3.71 10.90
C GLY A 236 31.65 -3.03 12.19
#